data_AF-A0A848RU15-F1
#
_entry.id   AF-A0A848RU15-F1
#
_cell.length_a   1.000
_cell.length_b   1.000
_cell.length_c   1.000
_cell.angle_alpha   90.00
_cell.angle_beta   90.00
_cell.angle_gamma   90.00
#
_symmetry.space_group_name_H-M   'P 1'
#
loop_
_entity.id
_entity.type
_entity.pdbx_description
1 polymer ?
#
loop_
_entity_poly.entity_id
_entity_poly.type
_entity_poly.pdbx_seq_one_letter_code
_entity_poly.pdbx_strand_id
1 'polypeptide(L)'
;MADFEETANGDPGKVAQLVIRVAELDNPPLRILAGSDAYTYGREAWTKRLETDTAWESLSCSIDAYDSGNGWERQRGASLRDLTEAQLDAVAAELNDRPRKRLEFQTPNEVLENTLLR
;
A
#
# COMPACT_ATOMS: atom_id res chain seq x y z
N MET A 1 32.81 13.63 16.49
CA MET A 1 31.69 12.71 16.25
C MET A 1 31.95 11.48 17.10
N ALA A 2 31.75 11.61 18.39
CA ALA A 2 31.98 10.58 19.41
C ALA A 2 30.85 10.73 20.44
N ASP A 3 30.41 9.63 21.04
CA ASP A 3 29.27 9.48 21.98
C ASP A 3 27.90 9.08 21.39
N PHE A 4 27.87 8.25 20.34
CA PHE A 4 26.66 7.44 20.04
C PHE A 4 26.63 6.11 20.82
N GLU A 5 27.69 5.77 21.56
CA GLU A 5 27.79 4.51 22.31
C GLU A 5 27.04 4.54 23.65
N GLU A 6 26.61 5.71 24.13
CA GLU A 6 25.91 5.81 25.40
C GLU A 6 24.42 5.44 25.22
N THR A 7 24.11 4.17 25.51
CA THR A 7 22.78 3.58 25.81
C THR A 7 21.90 3.02 24.68
N ALA A 8 22.48 2.51 23.59
CA ALA A 8 21.74 1.54 22.77
C ALA A 8 21.84 0.14 23.41
N ASN A 9 20.72 -0.52 23.73
CA ASN A 9 20.71 -1.89 24.28
C ASN A 9 21.20 -2.97 23.27
N GLY A 10 21.38 -2.58 22.01
CA GLY A 10 21.84 -3.44 20.93
C GLY A 10 23.31 -3.19 20.56
N ASP A 11 24.01 -4.26 20.20
CA ASP A 11 25.38 -4.23 19.67
C ASP A 11 25.40 -3.70 18.22
N PRO A 12 25.96 -2.51 17.95
CA PRO A 12 25.97 -1.92 16.61
C PRO A 12 26.72 -2.77 15.58
N GLY A 13 27.75 -3.51 16.00
CA GLY A 13 28.51 -4.42 15.13
C GLY A 13 27.63 -5.57 14.62
N LYS A 14 26.81 -6.15 15.51
CA LYS A 14 25.83 -7.18 15.12
C LYS A 14 24.72 -6.64 14.22
N VAL A 15 24.29 -5.39 14.45
CA VAL A 15 23.30 -4.74 13.57
C VAL A 15 23.87 -4.53 12.16
N ALA A 16 25.11 -4.06 12.04
CA ALA A 16 25.75 -3.90 10.73
C ALA A 16 25.88 -5.25 9.99
N GLN A 17 26.28 -6.32 10.69
CA GLN A 17 26.32 -7.67 10.12
C GLN A 17 24.94 -8.15 9.66
N LEU A 18 23.89 -7.87 10.43
CA LEU A 18 22.51 -8.20 10.04
C LEU A 18 22.12 -7.51 8.73
N VAL A 19 22.45 -6.22 8.57
CA VAL A 19 22.13 -5.46 7.36
C VAL A 19 22.83 -6.04 6.14
N ILE A 20 24.13 -6.33 6.23
CA ILE A 20 24.88 -6.98 5.15
C ILE A 20 24.24 -8.32 4.82
N ARG A 21 23.92 -9.12 5.83
CA ARG A 21 23.33 -10.45 5.63
C ARG A 21 21.97 -10.38 4.94
N VAL A 22 21.13 -9.40 5.28
CA VAL A 22 19.83 -9.18 4.63
C VAL A 22 20.02 -8.78 3.17
N ALA A 23 20.99 -7.94 2.86
CA ALA A 23 21.28 -7.50 1.48
C ALA A 23 21.79 -8.63 0.57
N GLU A 24 22.37 -9.68 1.15
CA GLU A 24 22.84 -10.88 0.42
C GLU A 24 21.74 -11.93 0.17
N LEU A 25 20.53 -11.76 0.71
CA LEU A 25 19.45 -12.72 0.47
C LEU A 25 18.92 -12.58 -0.95
N ASP A 26 18.72 -13.70 -1.65
CA ASP A 26 18.10 -13.71 -2.98
C ASP A 26 16.70 -13.06 -2.97
N ASN A 27 15.98 -13.24 -1.85
CA ASN A 27 14.67 -12.65 -1.59
C ASN A 27 14.69 -11.94 -0.23
N PRO A 28 15.17 -10.69 -0.15
CA PRO A 28 15.29 -9.97 1.12
C PRO A 28 13.91 -9.56 1.64
N PRO A 29 13.65 -9.67 2.96
CA PRO A 29 12.38 -9.25 3.53
C PRO A 29 12.22 -7.72 3.46
N LEU A 30 10.99 -7.25 3.19
CA LEU A 30 10.65 -5.82 3.22
C LEU A 30 10.84 -5.20 4.62
N ARG A 31 10.68 -6.01 5.67
CA ARG A 31 10.81 -5.59 7.07
C ARG A 31 11.37 -6.72 7.92
N ILE A 32 12.33 -6.39 8.78
CA ILE A 32 12.91 -7.31 9.77
C ILE A 32 12.83 -6.70 11.18
N LEU A 33 12.51 -7.53 12.18
CA LEU A 33 12.55 -7.14 13.60
C LEU A 33 13.94 -7.43 14.16
N ALA A 34 14.76 -6.39 14.30
CA ALA A 34 16.16 -6.52 14.72
C ALA A 34 16.29 -6.49 16.25
N GLY A 35 16.60 -7.64 16.85
CA GLY A 35 16.77 -7.80 18.31
C GLY A 35 15.54 -8.36 19.02
N SER A 36 15.74 -8.92 20.22
CA SER A 36 14.70 -9.60 21.01
C SER A 36 13.56 -8.67 21.43
N ASP A 37 13.87 -7.43 21.80
CA ASP A 37 12.88 -6.46 22.24
C ASP A 37 11.99 -6.05 21.06
N ALA A 38 12.62 -5.72 19.92
CA ALA A 38 11.91 -5.43 18.67
C ALA A 38 11.05 -6.62 18.22
N TYR A 39 11.56 -7.86 18.37
CA TYR A 39 10.79 -9.05 18.07
C TYR A 39 9.57 -9.19 18.98
N THR A 40 9.75 -9.09 20.29
CA THR A 40 8.69 -9.27 21.30
C THR A 40 7.58 -8.25 21.12
N TYR A 41 7.92 -6.96 21.19
CA TYR A 41 6.94 -5.88 21.09
C TYR A 41 6.36 -5.76 19.67
N GLY A 42 7.20 -5.97 18.65
CA GLY A 42 6.77 -5.93 17.27
C GLY A 42 5.77 -7.04 16.95
N ARG A 43 5.97 -8.25 17.48
CA ARG A 43 5.03 -9.36 17.33
C ARG A 43 3.72 -9.09 18.06
N GLU A 44 3.78 -8.65 19.32
CA GLU A 44 2.58 -8.32 20.10
C GLU A 44 1.74 -7.23 19.42
N ALA A 45 2.37 -6.16 18.93
CA ALA A 45 1.68 -5.09 18.22
C ALA A 45 1.00 -5.59 16.93
N TRP A 46 1.66 -6.48 16.18
CA TRP A 46 1.04 -7.09 14.99
C TRP A 46 -0.12 -8.01 15.34
N THR A 47 0.00 -8.80 16.40
CA THR A 47 -1.08 -9.67 16.87
C THR A 47 -2.33 -8.85 17.22
N LYS A 48 -2.18 -7.76 17.98
CA LYS A 48 -3.31 -6.87 18.33
C LYS A 48 -4.00 -6.26 17.12
N ARG A 49 -3.23 -5.93 16.06
CA ARG A 49 -3.80 -5.44 14.80
C ARG A 49 -4.64 -6.54 14.13
N LEU A 50 -4.10 -7.74 14.02
CA LEU A 50 -4.84 -8.89 13.45
C LEU A 50 -6.09 -9.23 14.26
N GLU A 51 -6.03 -9.17 15.59
CA GLU A 51 -7.20 -9.36 16.46
C GLU A 51 -8.27 -8.30 16.18
N THR A 52 -7.86 -7.05 15.99
CA THR A 52 -8.77 -5.95 15.64
C THR A 52 -9.38 -6.18 14.25
N ASP A 53 -8.56 -6.48 13.25
CA ASP A 53 -9.02 -6.77 11.89
C ASP A 53 -10.03 -7.92 11.88
N THR A 54 -9.78 -8.96 12.66
CA THR A 54 -10.68 -10.11 12.84
C THR A 54 -11.98 -9.70 13.53
N ALA A 55 -11.90 -8.91 14.62
CA ALA A 55 -13.08 -8.45 15.35
C ALA A 55 -14.02 -7.60 14.49
N TRP A 56 -13.47 -6.87 13.52
CA TRP A 56 -14.21 -5.97 12.64
C TRP A 56 -14.37 -6.51 11.20
N GLU A 57 -14.10 -7.79 10.97
CA GLU A 57 -14.18 -8.41 9.63
C GLU A 57 -15.55 -8.20 8.99
N SER A 58 -16.63 -8.53 9.71
CA SER A 58 -18.01 -8.40 9.20
C SER A 58 -18.35 -6.97 8.75
N LEU A 59 -17.98 -5.97 9.56
CA LEU A 59 -18.19 -4.58 9.20
C LEU A 59 -17.32 -4.16 8.01
N SER A 60 -16.05 -4.58 8.00
CA SER A 60 -15.09 -4.26 6.94
C SER A 60 -15.53 -4.82 5.58
N CYS A 61 -16.05 -6.04 5.55
CA CYS A 61 -16.55 -6.68 4.33
C CYS A 61 -18.00 -6.26 3.98
N SER A 62 -18.71 -5.55 4.85
CA SER A 62 -20.11 -5.14 4.61
C SER A 62 -20.27 -4.11 3.48
N ILE A 63 -19.18 -3.44 3.10
CA ILE A 63 -19.17 -2.46 2.01
C ILE A 63 -18.94 -3.10 0.63
N ASP A 64 -18.75 -4.42 0.58
CA ASP A 64 -18.59 -5.13 -0.68
C ASP A 64 -19.85 -4.94 -1.53
N ALA A 65 -19.68 -4.49 -2.77
CA ALA A 65 -20.80 -4.36 -3.67
C ALA A 65 -21.33 -5.77 -4.01
N TYR A 66 -22.60 -6.03 -3.68
CA TYR A 66 -23.28 -7.33 -3.88
C TYR A 66 -23.19 -7.89 -5.30
N ASP A 67 -22.98 -7.03 -6.30
CA ASP A 67 -22.88 -7.38 -7.73
C ASP A 67 -21.46 -7.22 -8.31
N SER A 68 -20.46 -6.93 -7.47
CA SER A 68 -19.10 -6.72 -7.97
C SER A 68 -18.38 -8.01 -8.37
N GLY A 69 -18.81 -9.18 -7.87
CA GLY A 69 -18.11 -10.43 -8.08
C GLY A 69 -16.60 -10.28 -7.82
N ASN A 70 -15.77 -10.88 -8.66
CA ASN A 70 -14.32 -10.66 -8.72
C ASN A 70 -13.92 -9.37 -9.50
N GLY A 71 -14.80 -8.37 -9.56
CA GLY A 71 -14.57 -7.11 -10.26
C GLY A 71 -13.43 -6.27 -9.69
N TRP A 72 -13.12 -6.42 -8.40
CA TRP A 72 -11.94 -5.84 -7.78
C TRP A 72 -10.63 -6.47 -8.30
N GLU A 73 -10.64 -7.72 -8.80
CA GLU A 73 -9.48 -8.33 -9.44
C GLU A 73 -9.14 -7.63 -10.76
N ARG A 74 -10.14 -7.10 -11.46
CA ARG A 74 -9.96 -6.25 -12.66
C ARG A 74 -9.41 -4.86 -12.31
N GLN A 75 -9.55 -4.44 -11.05
CA GLN A 75 -8.99 -3.17 -10.54
C GLN A 75 -7.57 -3.32 -10.02
N ARG A 76 -7.13 -4.55 -9.69
CA ARG A 76 -5.71 -4.82 -9.45
C ARG A 76 -4.98 -4.56 -10.75
N GLY A 77 -4.21 -3.48 -10.80
CA GLY A 77 -3.37 -3.17 -11.95
C GLY A 77 -2.49 -4.37 -12.30
N ALA A 78 -2.46 -4.75 -13.57
CA ALA A 78 -1.49 -5.71 -14.05
C ALA A 78 -0.09 -5.12 -13.87
N SER A 79 0.87 -5.94 -13.43
CA SER A 79 2.28 -5.53 -13.37
C SER A 79 2.75 -5.19 -14.79
N LEU A 80 3.19 -3.94 -14.99
CA LEU A 80 3.71 -3.49 -16.29
C LEU A 80 4.99 -4.24 -16.69
N ARG A 81 5.65 -4.94 -15.76
CA ARG A 81 6.89 -5.70 -16.01
C ARG A 81 6.66 -6.92 -16.91
N ASP A 82 5.44 -7.44 -16.93
CA ASP A 82 5.08 -8.65 -17.67
C ASP A 82 4.53 -8.33 -19.07
N LEU A 83 4.46 -7.05 -19.44
CA LEU A 83 3.98 -6.56 -20.72
C LEU A 83 5.15 -6.13 -21.62
N THR A 84 5.06 -6.47 -22.90
CA THR A 84 5.98 -5.99 -23.93
C THR A 84 5.64 -4.56 -24.35
N GLU A 85 6.62 -3.85 -24.91
CA GLU A 85 6.44 -2.48 -25.45
C GLU A 85 5.29 -2.41 -26.47
N ALA A 86 5.21 -3.38 -27.38
CA ALA A 86 4.12 -3.45 -28.35
C ALA A 86 2.72 -3.61 -27.71
N GLN A 87 2.63 -4.32 -26.58
CA GLN A 87 1.38 -4.42 -25.82
C GLN A 87 1.02 -3.11 -25.13
N LEU A 88 2.02 -2.38 -24.62
CA LEU A 88 1.82 -1.07 -24.00
C LEU A 88 1.38 -0.03 -25.03
N ASP A 89 1.97 -0.02 -26.22
CA ASP A 89 1.61 0.90 -27.31
C ASP A 89 0.19 0.65 -27.81
N ALA A 90 -0.23 -0.62 -27.92
CA ALA A 90 -1.60 -0.98 -28.28
C ALA A 90 -2.62 -0.45 -27.26
N VAL A 91 -2.30 -0.57 -25.95
CA VAL A 91 -3.14 -0.05 -24.87
C VAL A 91 -3.17 1.48 -24.89
N ALA A 92 -2.03 2.13 -25.15
CA ALA A 92 -1.97 3.59 -25.24
C ALA A 92 -2.83 4.12 -26.40
N ALA A 93 -2.77 3.48 -27.57
CA ALA A 93 -3.61 3.83 -28.72
C ALA A 93 -5.10 3.67 -28.37
N GLU A 94 -5.50 2.55 -27.77
CA GLU A 94 -6.88 2.31 -27.34
C GLU A 94 -7.38 3.39 -26.36
N LEU A 95 -6.58 3.71 -25.34
CA LEU A 95 -6.97 4.68 -24.31
C LEU A 95 -7.07 6.10 -24.84
N ASN A 96 -6.22 6.48 -25.81
CA ASN A 96 -6.24 7.80 -26.42
C ASN A 96 -7.51 8.02 -27.26
N ASP A 97 -8.00 6.98 -27.93
CA ASP A 97 -9.18 7.06 -28.79
C ASP A 97 -10.50 6.80 -28.05
N ARG A 98 -10.43 6.35 -26.80
CA ARG A 98 -11.63 6.04 -26.01
C ARG A 98 -12.45 7.30 -25.71
N PRO A 99 -13.80 7.25 -25.86
CA PRO A 99 -14.66 8.36 -25.48
C PRO A 99 -14.48 8.71 -23.99
N ARG A 100 -14.01 9.94 -23.72
CA ARG A 100 -13.80 10.43 -22.36
C ARG A 100 -15.14 10.63 -21.67
N LYS A 101 -15.36 9.93 -20.54
CA LYS A 101 -16.52 10.14 -19.68
C LYS A 101 -16.40 11.53 -19.03
N ARG A 102 -17.17 12.51 -19.52
CA ARG A 102 -17.39 13.75 -18.79
C ARG A 102 -18.40 13.46 -17.69
N LEU A 103 -17.89 13.30 -16.48
CA LEU A 103 -18.75 13.32 -15.30
C LEU A 103 -19.15 14.78 -15.12
N GLU A 104 -20.44 15.08 -15.20
CA GLU A 104 -21.02 16.43 -15.11
C GLU A 104 -20.89 17.01 -13.69
N PHE A 105 -19.70 16.91 -13.10
CA PHE A 105 -19.42 17.45 -11.79
C PHE A 105 -19.45 18.98 -11.87
N GLN A 106 -20.41 19.55 -11.16
CA GLN A 106 -20.39 20.96 -10.83
C GLN A 106 -19.38 21.20 -9.72
N THR A 107 -18.55 22.22 -9.89
CA THR A 107 -17.66 22.68 -8.83
C THR A 107 -18.47 23.22 -7.65
N PRO A 108 -17.93 23.19 -6.41
CA PRO A 108 -18.60 23.77 -5.26
C PRO A 108 -19.03 25.22 -5.46
N ASN A 109 -18.26 26.04 -6.18
CA ASN A 109 -18.64 27.41 -6.53
C ASN A 109 -19.84 27.47 -7.47
N GLU A 110 -19.90 26.64 -8.51
CA GLU A 110 -21.04 26.59 -9.44
C GLU A 110 -22.33 26.15 -8.73
N VAL A 111 -22.24 25.25 -7.75
CA VAL A 111 -23.38 24.87 -6.91
C VAL A 111 -23.81 26.05 -6.01
N LEU A 112 -22.84 26.80 -5.48
CA LEU A 112 -23.08 27.95 -4.60
C LEU A 112 -23.74 29.11 -5.36
N GLU A 113 -23.27 29.43 -6.56
CA GLU A 113 -23.83 30.50 -7.40
C GLU A 113 -25.26 30.18 -7.86
N ASN A 114 -25.52 28.93 -8.24
CA ASN A 114 -26.87 28.49 -8.64
C ASN A 114 -27.87 28.47 -7.48
N THR A 115 -27.40 28.34 -6.24
CA THR A 115 -28.25 28.39 -5.05
C THR A 115 -28.48 29.82 -4.55
N LEU A 116 -27.54 30.74 -4.75
CA LEU A 116 -27.66 32.16 -4.37
C LEU A 116 -28.46 33.01 -5.37
N LEU A 117 -28.64 32.55 -6.61
CA LEU A 117 -29.41 33.24 -7.65
C LEU A 117 -30.86 32.71 -7.80
N ARG A 118 -31.36 31.93 -6.84
CA ARG A 118 -32.76 31.44 -6.77
C ARG A 118 -33.59 32.20 -5.74
#